data_AF-A0A2T7AWG7-F1
#
_entry.id   AF-A0A2T7AWG7-F1
#
_cell.length_a   1.000
_cell.length_b   1.000
_cell.length_c   1.000
_cell.angle_alpha   90.00
_cell.angle_beta   90.00
_cell.angle_gamma   90.00
#
_symmetry.space_group_name_H-M   'P 1'
#
loop_
_entity.id
_entity.type
_entity.pdbx_description
1 polymer ?
#
loop_
_entity_poly.entity_id
_entity_poly.type
_entity_poly.pdbx_seq_one_letter_code
_entity_poly.pdbx_strand_id
1 'polypeptide(L)' 'MKRSLQICMASLAGLIVGGGVFIAAFPTLAHFFYGPVYGEDQMSANASLLFIGLPATALVFAIAAGVWWAIRLKAKAESK' A
#
# COMPACT_ATOMS: atom_id res chain seq x y z
N MET A 1 13.57 -18.27 -12.64
CA MET A 1 13.71 -17.08 -11.79
C MET A 1 13.93 -17.51 -10.34
N LYS A 2 14.85 -16.90 -9.58
CA LYS A 2 15.08 -17.23 -8.15
C LYS A 2 13.80 -16.94 -7.33
N ARG A 3 13.49 -17.76 -6.33
CA ARG A 3 12.29 -17.57 -5.47
C ARG A 3 12.26 -16.20 -4.81
N SER A 4 13.41 -15.72 -4.33
CA SER A 4 13.56 -14.39 -3.73
C SER A 4 13.19 -13.26 -4.70
N LEU A 5 13.60 -13.37 -5.96
CA LEU A 5 13.26 -12.38 -6.99
C LEU A 5 11.77 -12.38 -7.30
N GLN A 6 11.11 -13.54 -7.32
CA GLN A 6 9.66 -13.62 -7.49
C GLN A 6 8.89 -12.93 -6.35
N ILE A 7 9.31 -13.16 -5.10
CA ILE A 7 8.71 -12.50 -3.94
C ILE A 7 8.94 -11.00 -3.98
N CYS A 8 10.16 -10.56 -4.33
CA CYS A 8 10.48 -9.14 -4.50
C CYS A 8 9.57 -8.47 -5.54
N MET A 9 9.39 -9.09 -6.71
CA MET A 9 8.49 -8.57 -7.75
C MET A 9 7.03 -8.52 -7.28
N ALA A 10 6.55 -9.53 -6.55
CA ALA A 10 5.21 -9.52 -5.97
C ALA A 10 5.03 -8.40 -4.93
N SER A 11 6.02 -8.19 -4.06
CA SER A 11 6.01 -7.08 -3.10
C SER A 11 6.05 -5.72 -3.78
N LEU A 12 6.85 -5.53 -4.82
CA LEU A 12 6.88 -4.28 -5.60
C LEU A 12 5.54 -4.02 -6.29
N ALA A 13 4.91 -5.05 -6.86
CA ALA A 13 3.57 -4.93 -7.41
C ALA A 13 2.55 -4.53 -6.33
N GLY A 14 2.60 -5.18 -5.16
CA GLY A 14 1.79 -4.80 -4.00
C GLY A 14 2.00 -3.35 -3.59
N LEU A 15 3.24 -2.89 -3.53
CA LEU A 15 3.59 -1.51 -3.18
C LEU A 15 2.94 -0.49 -4.13
N ILE A 16 3.06 -0.72 -5.44
CA ILE A 16 2.46 0.15 -6.47
C ILE A 16 0.94 0.14 -6.36
N VAL A 17 0.33 -1.03 -6.20
CA VAL A 17 -1.13 -1.15 -6.07
C VAL A 17 -1.63 -0.46 -4.79
N GLY A 18 -1.00 -0.70 -3.64
CA GLY A 18 -1.38 -0.08 -2.37
C GLY A 18 -1.24 1.44 -2.40
N GLY A 19 -0.14 1.94 -2.96
CA GLY A 19 0.04 3.38 -3.17
C GLY A 19 -1.01 3.97 -4.11
N GLY A 20 -1.27 3.32 -5.25
CA GLY A 20 -2.29 3.73 -6.21
C GLY A 20 -3.69 3.76 -5.61
N VAL A 21 -4.07 2.74 -4.83
CA VAL A 21 -5.36 2.69 -4.12
C VAL A 21 -5.48 3.83 -3.12
N PHE A 22 -4.43 4.11 -2.34
CA PHE A 22 -4.46 5.23 -1.40
C PHE A 22 -4.62 6.57 -2.12
N ILE A 23 -3.85 6.83 -3.18
CA ILE A 23 -3.97 8.08 -3.97
C ILE A 23 -5.39 8.23 -4.55
N ALA A 24 -5.97 7.15 -5.08
CA ALA A 24 -7.33 7.19 -5.61
C ALA A 24 -8.38 7.48 -4.51
N ALA A 25 -8.17 6.93 -3.30
CA ALA A 25 -9.06 7.15 -2.16
C ALA A 25 -8.82 8.47 -1.43
N PHE A 26 -7.63 9.07 -1.57
CA PHE A 26 -7.18 10.21 -0.77
C PHE A 26 -8.15 11.40 -0.78
N PRO A 27 -8.71 11.86 -1.92
CA PRO A 27 -9.65 12.99 -1.89
C PRO A 27 -10.87 12.72 -1.01
N THR A 28 -11.41 11.50 -1.08
CA THR A 28 -12.54 11.08 -0.26
C THR A 28 -12.15 10.98 1.21
N LEU A 29 -10.99 10.42 1.53
CA LEU A 29 -10.49 10.32 2.90
C LEU A 29 -10.21 11.70 3.52
N ALA A 30 -9.55 12.58 2.77
CA ALA A 30 -9.26 13.96 3.19
C ALA A 30 -10.56 14.71 3.53
N HIS A 31 -11.57 14.62 2.66
CA HIS A 31 -12.87 15.23 2.92
C HIS A 31 -13.61 14.58 4.10
N PHE A 32 -13.55 13.26 4.25
CA PHE A 32 -14.21 12.54 5.33
C PHE A 32 -13.62 12.88 6.71
N PHE A 33 -12.30 12.93 6.84
CA PHE A 33 -11.64 13.16 8.12
C PHE A 33 -11.52 14.64 8.50
N TYR A 34 -11.26 15.53 7.53
CA TYR A 34 -10.93 16.93 7.81
C TYR A 34 -11.85 17.94 7.13
N GLY A 35 -12.75 17.48 6.26
CA GLY A 35 -13.68 18.35 5.54
C GLY A 35 -13.01 19.21 4.46
N PRO A 36 -13.71 20.24 3.97
CA PRO A 36 -13.16 21.22 3.04
C PRO A 36 -12.04 22.05 3.67
N VAL A 37 -11.02 22.41 2.87
CA VAL A 37 -9.88 23.21 3.32
C VAL A 37 -10.26 24.69 3.34
N TYR A 38 -10.36 25.26 4.55
CA TYR A 38 -10.61 26.69 4.76
C TYR A 38 -9.43 27.44 5.38
N GLY A 39 -8.39 26.71 5.82
CA GLY A 39 -7.22 27.28 6.47
C GLY A 39 -6.07 26.29 6.60
N GLU A 40 -5.01 26.75 7.26
CA GLU A 40 -3.74 26.02 7.42
C GLU A 40 -3.89 24.73 8.23
N ASP A 41 -4.75 24.71 9.26
CA ASP A 41 -4.95 23.54 10.11
C ASP A 41 -5.44 22.33 9.30
N GLN A 42 -6.43 22.53 8.43
CA GLN A 42 -6.95 21.47 7.56
C GLN A 42 -5.94 21.07 6.49
N MET A 43 -5.19 22.04 5.94
CA MET A 43 -4.16 21.75 4.94
C MET A 43 -3.03 20.90 5.52
N SER A 44 -2.54 21.27 6.71
CA SER A 44 -1.50 20.55 7.44
C SER A 44 -1.95 19.14 7.84
N ALA A 45 -3.20 18.99 8.29
CA ALA A 45 -3.75 17.68 8.65
C ALA A 45 -3.91 16.76 7.42
N ASN A 46 -4.40 17.30 6.29
CA ASN A 46 -4.48 16.58 5.02
C ASN A 46 -3.09 16.17 4.49
N ALA A 47 -2.09 17.05 4.62
CA ALA A 47 -0.71 16.73 4.28
C ALA A 47 -0.18 15.58 5.14
N SER A 48 -0.45 15.61 6.44
CA SER A 48 -0.05 14.55 7.38
C SER A 48 -0.72 13.22 7.02
N LEU A 49 -2.01 13.23 6.67
CA LEU A 49 -2.73 12.05 6.19
C LEU A 49 -2.10 11.49 4.92
N LEU A 50 -1.72 12.34 3.97
CA LEU A 50 -1.05 11.90 2.74
C LEU A 50 0.33 11.30 3.03
N PHE A 51 1.18 12.02 3.75
CA PHE A 51 2.57 11.64 3.98
C PHE A 51 2.73 10.41 4.88
N ILE A 52 1.77 10.12 5.75
CA ILE A 52 1.79 8.92 6.60
C ILE A 52 0.96 7.80 5.97
N GLY A 53 -0.24 8.11 5.50
CA GLY A 53 -1.19 7.12 4.99
C GLY A 53 -0.74 6.46 3.69
N LEU A 54 -0.12 7.22 2.78
CA LEU A 54 0.40 6.68 1.52
C LEU A 54 1.49 5.62 1.74
N PRO A 55 2.61 5.91 2.43
CA PRO A 55 3.64 4.90 2.66
C PRO A 55 3.14 3.76 3.54
N ALA A 56 2.31 4.03 4.56
CA ALA A 56 1.75 2.96 5.40
C ALA A 56 0.91 1.97 4.57
N THR A 57 0.01 2.47 3.74
CA THR A 57 -0.85 1.63 2.89
C THR A 57 -0.04 0.87 1.85
N ALA A 58 0.91 1.54 1.18
CA ALA A 58 1.79 0.93 0.20
C ALA A 58 2.63 -0.20 0.82
N LEU A 59 3.17 -0.01 2.03
CA LEU A 59 3.93 -1.03 2.75
C LEU A 59 3.07 -2.22 3.15
N VAL A 60 1.85 -2.00 3.64
CA VAL A 60 0.92 -3.09 3.99
C VAL A 60 0.66 -3.98 2.77
N PHE A 61 0.37 -3.40 1.60
CA PHE A 61 0.15 -4.18 0.38
C PHE A 61 1.42 -4.87 -0.11
N ALA A 62 2.59 -4.22 0.00
CA ALA A 62 3.87 -4.83 -0.38
C ALA A 62 4.17 -6.09 0.44
N ILE A 63 3.94 -6.02 1.76
CA ILE A 63 4.13 -7.14 2.67
C ILE A 63 3.08 -8.23 2.37
N ALA A 64 1.80 -7.86 2.26
CA ALA A 64 0.73 -8.81 2.00
C ALA A 64 0.95 -9.59 0.69
N ALA A 65 1.28 -8.90 -0.40
CA ALA A 65 1.55 -9.53 -1.70
C ALA A 65 2.79 -10.43 -1.66
N GLY A 66 3.86 -9.98 -1.01
CA GLY A 66 5.09 -10.78 -0.84
C GLY A 66 4.86 -12.05 -0.03
N VAL A 67 4.20 -11.93 1.12
CA VAL A 67 3.86 -13.06 2.00
C VAL A 67 2.93 -14.04 1.29
N TRP A 68 1.88 -13.55 0.63
CA TRP A 68 0.98 -14.39 -0.14
C TRP A 68 1.72 -15.19 -1.22
N TRP A 69 2.61 -14.54 -1.97
CA TRP A 69 3.40 -15.21 -2.99
C TRP A 69 4.37 -16.24 -2.40
N ALA A 70 5.00 -15.93 -1.27
CA ALA A 70 5.89 -16.85 -0.55
C ALA A 70 5.15 -18.13 -0.11
N ILE A 71 3.95 -17.99 0.47
CA ILE A 71 3.09 -19.12 0.86
C ILE A 71 2.73 -19.96 -0.36
N ARG A 72 2.34 -19.31 -1.47
CA ARG A 72 1.99 -19.98 -2.72
C ARG A 72 3.16 -20.78 -3.32
N LEU A 73 4.38 -20.25 -3.25
CA LEU A 73 5.58 -20.95 -3.69
C LEU A 73 5.93 -22.16 -2.80
N LYS A 74 5.71 -22.05 -1.48
CA LYS A 74 5.91 -23.17 -0.54
C LYS A 74 4.92 -24.31 -0.82
N ALA A 75 3.62 -24.01 -0.92
CA ALA A 75 2.59 -25.00 -1.22
C ALA A 75 2.84 -25.73 -2.56
N LYS A 76 3.31 -25.01 -3.59
CA LYS A 76 3.66 -25.62 -4.88
C LYS A 76 4.87 -26.56 -4.81
N ALA A 77 5.75 -26.37 -3.85
CA ALA A 77 6.92 -27.23 -3.65
C ALA A 77 6.58 -28.52 -2.90
N GLU A 78 5.62 -28.47 -1.97
CA GLU A 78 5.14 -29.62 -1.19
C GLU A 78 4.19 -30.53 -1.99
N SER A 79 3.55 -29.99 -3.03
CA SER A 79 2.67 -30.74 -3.95
C SER A 79 3.43 -31.52 -5.04
N LYS A 80 4.77 -31.49 -5.04
CA LYS A 80 5.62 -32.20 -6.00
C LYS A 80 6.38 -33.31 -5.31
#